data_AF-A0AA95GIQ2-F1
#
_entry.id   AF-A0AA95GIQ2-F1
#
_cell.length_a   1.000
_cell.length_b   1.000
_cell.length_c   1.000
_cell.angle_alpha   90.00
_cell.angle_beta   90.00
_cell.angle_gamma   90.00
#
_symmetry.space_group_name_H-M   'P 1'
#
loop_
_entity.id
_entity.type
_entity.pdbx_description
1 polymer ?
#
loop_
_entity_poly.entity_id
_entity_poly.type
_entity_poly.pdbx_seq_one_letter_code
_entity_poly.pdbx_strand_id
1 'polypeptide(L)'
;MMTAFTEIYQQLDWHQLARQINSKSAQEVEKAICLDRLSLNDFMALISPAAYPYLEVIAQKAQKLTRQRFGNTVSLYVPLYLSNLCANDCTYCGFSMHNPIKRKTLNETEIIAECEAIRSIGYNNLLLVTGEHPSKVGMNYFRQYIPLVRQYFSSVLMEVQPLTIAEYRELKKIGLDGVLVYQETYHQPTYQQHHLRGKKQDFFWRLETPDRLGQAGIDKIGLGALIGLSNNWRVDYYQVASHLFYLQKKYWKSRYSISFPRIRACIGGIQPASTIHEAELVQLICAFRLLAPEVELSLSTRESPFFRDNIIPLVINNLSAGSRTQPGGYANNHQALEQFAIYDDRSAETIAKVIINAGLQPVWKDWDNHLGR
;
A
#
# COMPACT_ATOMS: atom_id res chain seq x y z
N MET A 1 -4.93 11.42 -28.30
CA MET A 1 -5.45 11.36 -26.92
C MET A 1 -4.69 10.28 -26.18
N MET A 2 -4.14 10.54 -24.98
CA MET A 2 -3.58 9.47 -24.15
C MET A 2 -4.76 8.70 -23.55
N THR A 3 -4.83 7.40 -23.81
CA THR A 3 -5.88 6.49 -23.30
C THR A 3 -5.96 6.56 -21.76
N ALA A 4 -7.15 6.33 -21.18
CA ALA A 4 -7.31 6.17 -19.74
C ALA A 4 -6.94 4.74 -19.31
N PHE A 5 -6.56 4.48 -18.05
CA PHE A 5 -6.29 3.11 -17.62
C PHE A 5 -7.53 2.21 -17.75
N THR A 6 -8.73 2.77 -17.55
CA THR A 6 -10.01 2.07 -17.74
C THR A 6 -10.12 1.42 -19.12
N GLU A 7 -9.61 2.07 -20.18
CA GLU A 7 -9.62 1.52 -21.55
C GLU A 7 -8.66 0.33 -21.69
N ILE A 8 -7.50 0.37 -21.01
CA ILE A 8 -6.54 -0.74 -20.97
C ILE A 8 -7.15 -1.89 -20.17
N TYR A 9 -7.71 -1.60 -19.00
CA TYR A 9 -8.38 -2.57 -18.12
C TYR A 9 -9.49 -3.33 -18.85
N GLN A 10 -10.33 -2.64 -19.63
CA GLN A 10 -11.42 -3.26 -20.38
C GLN A 10 -10.96 -4.24 -21.47
N GLN A 11 -9.70 -4.15 -21.90
CA GLN A 11 -9.10 -5.10 -22.85
C GLN A 11 -8.50 -6.33 -22.17
N LEU A 12 -8.40 -6.34 -20.84
CA LEU A 12 -7.84 -7.45 -20.08
C LEU A 12 -8.95 -8.43 -19.66
N ASP A 13 -8.85 -9.68 -20.11
CA ASP A 13 -9.73 -10.75 -19.66
C ASP A 13 -9.12 -11.52 -18.48
N TRP A 14 -9.84 -11.55 -17.35
CA TRP A 14 -9.39 -12.16 -16.10
C TRP A 14 -9.02 -13.65 -16.27
N HIS A 15 -9.84 -14.42 -17.00
CA HIS A 15 -9.64 -15.85 -17.19
C HIS A 15 -8.49 -16.14 -18.16
N GLN A 16 -8.34 -15.33 -19.22
CA GLN A 16 -7.22 -15.40 -20.14
C GLN A 16 -5.91 -15.09 -19.43
N LEU A 17 -5.84 -14.04 -18.63
CA LEU A 17 -4.66 -13.72 -17.83
C LEU A 17 -4.31 -14.86 -16.87
N ALA A 18 -5.32 -15.42 -16.19
CA ALA A 18 -5.12 -16.59 -15.33
C ALA A 18 -4.52 -17.78 -16.10
N ARG A 19 -5.06 -18.11 -17.28
CA ARG A 19 -4.54 -19.19 -18.13
C ARG A 19 -3.11 -18.90 -18.58
N GLN A 20 -2.84 -17.69 -19.07
CA GLN A 20 -1.53 -17.29 -19.57
C GLN A 20 -0.45 -17.32 -18.50
N ILE A 21 -0.75 -16.87 -17.27
CA ILE A 21 0.19 -16.94 -16.14
C ILE A 21 0.44 -18.40 -15.75
N ASN A 22 -0.61 -19.21 -15.61
CA ASN A 22 -0.47 -20.60 -15.18
C ASN A 22 0.17 -21.50 -16.24
N SER A 23 0.12 -21.12 -17.52
CA SER A 23 0.75 -21.87 -18.61
C SER A 23 2.20 -21.50 -18.88
N LYS A 24 2.79 -20.59 -18.09
CA LYS A 24 4.19 -20.21 -18.26
C LYS A 24 5.12 -21.39 -18.02
N SER A 25 6.11 -21.53 -18.91
CA SER A 25 7.11 -22.59 -18.86
C SER A 25 8.34 -22.17 -18.06
N ALA A 26 9.11 -23.17 -17.62
CA ALA A 26 10.43 -22.96 -17.01
C ALA A 26 11.37 -22.13 -17.91
N GLN A 27 11.37 -22.39 -19.22
CA GLN A 27 12.19 -21.65 -20.18
C GLN A 27 11.82 -20.16 -20.26
N GLU A 28 10.53 -19.82 -20.15
CA GLU A 28 10.09 -18.42 -20.08
C GLU A 28 10.53 -17.74 -18.78
N VAL A 29 10.54 -18.47 -17.66
CA VAL A 29 11.06 -17.97 -16.38
C VAL A 29 12.56 -17.71 -16.46
N GLU A 30 13.34 -18.68 -16.95
CA GLU A 30 14.79 -18.55 -17.14
C GLU A 30 15.13 -17.35 -18.02
N LYS A 31 14.39 -17.19 -19.12
CA LYS A 31 14.51 -16.02 -19.98
C LYS A 31 14.23 -14.72 -19.21
N ALA A 32 13.10 -14.63 -18.50
CA ALA A 32 12.72 -13.44 -17.74
C ALA A 32 13.76 -13.05 -16.68
N ILE A 33 14.35 -14.04 -15.99
CA ILE A 33 15.41 -13.83 -14.99
C ILE A 33 16.67 -13.22 -15.62
N CYS A 34 16.98 -13.51 -16.88
CA CYS A 34 18.17 -13.00 -17.55
C CYS A 34 18.02 -11.60 -18.15
N LEU A 35 16.79 -11.06 -18.25
CA LEU A 35 16.55 -9.74 -18.86
C LEU A 35 16.90 -8.59 -17.92
N ASP A 36 17.43 -7.50 -18.47
CA ASP A 36 17.67 -6.25 -17.73
C ASP A 36 16.40 -5.41 -17.56
N ARG A 37 15.48 -5.50 -18.53
CA ARG A 37 14.17 -4.82 -18.52
C ARG A 37 13.08 -5.82 -18.85
N LEU A 38 12.11 -5.93 -17.96
CA LEU A 38 11.02 -6.89 -18.10
C LEU A 38 9.78 -6.22 -18.68
N SER A 39 9.08 -6.95 -19.54
CA SER A 39 7.72 -6.65 -19.96
C SER A 39 6.69 -7.24 -18.99
N LEU A 40 5.41 -6.87 -19.17
CA LEU A 40 4.31 -7.52 -18.43
C LEU A 40 4.22 -9.03 -18.74
N ASN A 41 4.60 -9.48 -19.94
CA ASN A 41 4.63 -10.90 -20.27
C ASN A 41 5.74 -11.66 -19.53
N ASP A 42 6.88 -11.01 -19.27
CA ASP A 42 7.97 -11.58 -18.47
C ASP A 42 7.58 -11.59 -16.99
N PHE A 43 6.85 -10.57 -16.53
CA PHE A 43 6.28 -10.56 -15.18
C PHE A 43 5.32 -11.72 -14.94
N MET A 44 4.47 -12.06 -15.93
CA MET A 44 3.62 -13.26 -15.85
C MET A 44 4.45 -14.52 -15.57
N ALA A 45 5.60 -14.67 -16.23
CA ALA A 45 6.50 -15.80 -15.98
C ALA A 45 7.00 -15.79 -14.54
N LEU A 46 7.48 -14.64 -14.04
CA LEU A 46 8.01 -14.53 -12.68
C LEU A 46 6.99 -14.77 -11.57
N ILE A 47 5.71 -14.48 -11.79
CA ILE A 47 4.64 -14.75 -10.81
C ILE A 47 3.95 -16.10 -11.03
N SER A 48 4.30 -16.85 -12.08
CA SER A 48 3.70 -18.15 -12.37
C SER A 48 4.12 -19.24 -11.37
N PRO A 49 3.38 -20.36 -11.27
CA PRO A 49 3.84 -21.53 -10.52
C PRO A 49 5.17 -22.10 -11.02
N ALA A 50 5.46 -21.99 -12.32
CA ALA A 50 6.73 -22.45 -12.91
C ALA A 50 7.96 -21.69 -12.40
N ALA A 51 7.78 -20.50 -11.83
CA ALA A 51 8.87 -19.74 -11.21
C ALA A 51 9.21 -20.17 -9.78
N TYR A 52 8.39 -21.01 -9.15
CA TYR A 52 8.62 -21.46 -7.77
C TYR A 52 9.99 -22.14 -7.56
N PRO A 53 10.47 -23.06 -8.43
CA PRO A 53 11.80 -23.65 -8.30
C PRO A 53 12.96 -22.66 -8.47
N TYR A 54 12.70 -21.48 -9.04
CA TYR A 54 13.69 -20.44 -9.32
C TYR A 54 13.70 -19.33 -8.26
N LEU A 55 12.93 -19.49 -7.17
CA LEU A 55 12.72 -18.45 -6.16
C LEU A 55 14.04 -17.89 -5.61
N GLU A 56 15.02 -18.75 -5.33
CA GLU A 56 16.33 -18.33 -4.83
C GLU A 56 17.06 -17.42 -5.83
N VAL A 57 17.09 -17.79 -7.12
CA VAL A 57 17.75 -17.00 -8.16
C VAL A 57 17.03 -15.66 -8.37
N ILE A 58 15.70 -15.67 -8.34
CA ILE A 58 14.87 -14.45 -8.41
C ILE A 58 15.14 -13.54 -7.20
N ALA A 59 15.22 -14.12 -6.00
CA ALA A 59 15.48 -13.41 -4.75
C ALA A 59 16.85 -12.74 -4.74
N GLN A 60 17.91 -13.46 -5.14
CA GLN A 60 19.27 -12.90 -5.23
C GLN A 60 19.33 -11.73 -6.22
N LYS A 61 18.70 -11.87 -7.39
CA LYS A 61 18.63 -10.76 -8.37
C LYS A 61 17.84 -9.58 -7.82
N ALA A 62 16.72 -9.82 -7.16
CA ALA A 62 15.91 -8.77 -6.53
C ALA A 62 16.71 -8.02 -5.45
N GLN A 63 17.47 -8.74 -4.62
CA GLN A 63 18.31 -8.13 -3.61
C GLN A 63 19.38 -7.23 -4.22
N LYS A 64 20.09 -7.73 -5.24
CA LYS A 64 21.11 -6.93 -5.96
C LYS A 64 20.51 -5.64 -6.52
N LEU A 65 19.36 -5.72 -7.18
CA LEU A 65 18.65 -4.54 -7.72
C LEU A 65 18.19 -3.59 -6.62
N THR A 66 17.71 -4.12 -5.49
CA THR A 66 17.30 -3.32 -4.34
C THR A 66 18.49 -2.55 -3.77
N ARG A 67 19.64 -3.20 -3.57
CA ARG A 67 20.85 -2.53 -3.05
C ARG A 67 21.43 -1.52 -4.05
N GLN A 68 21.40 -1.85 -5.34
CA GLN A 68 21.83 -0.93 -6.40
C GLN A 68 21.01 0.36 -6.39
N ARG A 69 19.68 0.28 -6.17
CA ARG A 69 18.80 1.45 -6.22
C ARG A 69 18.66 2.20 -4.89
N PHE A 70 18.53 1.48 -3.78
CA PHE A 70 18.19 2.07 -2.48
C PHE A 70 19.36 2.08 -1.49
N GLY A 71 20.57 1.69 -1.93
CA GLY A 71 21.71 1.50 -1.02
C GLY A 71 21.36 0.49 0.06
N ASN A 72 21.74 0.73 1.31
CA ASN A 72 21.35 -0.12 2.45
C ASN A 72 20.18 0.47 3.25
N THR A 73 19.44 1.43 2.70
CA THR A 73 18.40 2.15 3.43
C THR A 73 17.07 1.39 3.45
N VAL A 74 16.36 1.50 4.58
CA VAL A 74 14.96 1.07 4.73
C VAL A 74 14.20 2.21 5.39
N SER A 75 13.30 2.84 4.63
CA SER A 75 12.45 3.92 5.14
C SER A 75 11.40 3.38 6.10
N LEU A 76 11.22 4.07 7.22
CA LEU A 76 10.19 3.78 8.20
C LEU A 76 9.07 4.81 8.08
N TYR A 77 7.83 4.34 8.14
CA TYR A 77 6.64 5.17 8.28
C TYR A 77 5.71 4.61 9.35
N VAL A 78 4.70 5.37 9.72
CA VAL A 78 3.72 4.94 10.71
C VAL A 78 2.32 5.43 10.32
N PRO A 79 1.27 4.59 10.42
CA PRO A 79 -0.09 5.01 10.14
C PRO A 79 -0.71 5.72 11.36
N LEU A 80 -1.32 6.88 11.15
CA LEU A 80 -2.18 7.55 12.13
C LEU A 80 -3.63 7.50 11.64
N TYR A 81 -4.45 6.75 12.36
CA TYR A 81 -5.87 6.66 12.10
C TYR A 81 -6.58 7.87 12.72
N LEU A 82 -7.14 8.76 11.89
CA LEU A 82 -7.87 9.94 12.39
C LEU A 82 -9.35 9.61 12.67
N SER A 83 -9.90 8.59 12.01
CA SER A 83 -11.27 8.17 12.24
C SER A 83 -11.55 6.73 11.81
N ASN A 84 -12.39 6.04 12.56
CA ASN A 84 -13.00 4.75 12.17
C ASN A 84 -14.45 4.90 11.68
N LEU A 85 -14.94 6.13 11.47
CA LEU A 85 -16.26 6.40 10.92
C LEU A 85 -16.27 6.14 9.41
N CYS A 86 -17.11 5.21 8.96
CA CYS A 86 -17.21 4.82 7.57
C CYS A 86 -18.67 4.64 7.17
N ALA A 87 -19.03 5.12 5.98
CA ALA A 87 -20.33 4.97 5.34
C ALA A 87 -20.34 3.85 4.27
N ASN A 88 -19.22 3.14 4.09
CA ASN A 88 -19.15 1.98 3.21
C ASN A 88 -19.41 0.69 3.98
N ASP A 89 -19.97 -0.29 3.29
CA ASP A 89 -20.11 -1.66 3.77
C ASP A 89 -19.13 -2.58 3.03
N CYS A 90 -18.01 -2.90 3.69
CA CYS A 90 -16.93 -3.71 3.14
C CYS A 90 -16.76 -4.97 3.97
N THR A 91 -16.96 -6.15 3.39
CA THR A 91 -17.03 -7.42 4.16
C THR A 91 -15.71 -7.82 4.83
N TYR A 92 -14.60 -7.18 4.48
CA TYR A 92 -13.25 -7.51 4.95
C TYR A 92 -12.63 -6.44 5.86
N CYS A 93 -13.41 -5.43 6.27
CA CYS A 93 -12.91 -4.26 6.98
C CYS A 93 -13.56 -4.11 8.36
N GLY A 94 -12.76 -4.00 9.42
CA GLY A 94 -13.25 -3.77 10.78
C GLY A 94 -14.07 -2.47 10.92
N PHE A 95 -13.80 -1.47 10.07
CA PHE A 95 -14.54 -0.21 10.06
C PHE A 95 -15.82 -0.22 9.24
N SER A 96 -16.21 -1.35 8.64
CA SER A 96 -17.44 -1.45 7.85
C SER A 96 -18.63 -0.83 8.59
N MET A 97 -19.50 -0.10 7.87
CA MET A 97 -20.67 0.55 8.46
C MET A 97 -21.61 -0.44 9.16
N HIS A 98 -21.63 -1.70 8.70
CA HIS A 98 -22.42 -2.79 9.27
C HIS A 98 -21.95 -3.21 10.67
N ASN A 99 -20.66 -3.01 10.98
CA ASN A 99 -20.11 -3.45 12.26
C ASN A 99 -20.61 -2.53 13.40
N PRO A 100 -21.18 -3.09 14.48
CA PRO A 100 -21.69 -2.32 15.62
C PRO A 100 -20.53 -1.91 16.53
N ILE A 101 -19.74 -0.95 16.08
CA ILE A 101 -18.50 -0.51 16.74
C ILE A 101 -18.64 0.92 17.25
N LYS A 102 -17.92 1.25 18.34
CA LYS A 102 -17.83 2.63 18.81
C LYS A 102 -17.09 3.48 17.79
N ARG A 103 -17.80 4.43 17.18
CA ARG A 103 -17.22 5.36 16.20
C ARG A 103 -16.45 6.46 16.92
N LYS A 104 -15.25 6.76 16.42
CA LYS A 104 -14.34 7.78 16.91
C LYS A 104 -13.75 8.53 15.73
N THR A 105 -13.83 9.85 15.80
CA THR A 105 -13.09 10.79 14.96
C THR A 105 -12.28 11.66 15.92
N LEU A 106 -10.99 11.80 15.68
CA LEU A 106 -10.12 12.61 16.52
C LEU A 106 -10.44 14.10 16.32
N ASN A 107 -10.47 14.84 17.43
CA ASN A 107 -10.51 16.30 17.39
C ASN A 107 -9.09 16.90 17.36
N GLU A 108 -8.99 18.22 17.29
CA GLU A 108 -7.72 18.94 17.25
C GLU A 108 -6.74 18.53 18.37
N THR A 109 -7.20 18.56 19.62
CA THR A 109 -6.37 18.22 20.80
C THR A 109 -5.86 16.79 20.74
N GLU A 110 -6.70 15.85 20.30
CA GLU A 110 -6.31 14.45 20.15
C GLU A 110 -5.33 14.26 19.00
N ILE A 111 -5.50 14.96 17.87
CA ILE A 111 -4.56 14.92 16.75
C ILE A 111 -3.18 15.44 17.17
N ILE A 112 -3.14 16.55 17.90
CA ILE A 112 -1.89 17.12 18.43
C ILE A 112 -1.19 16.11 19.33
N ALA A 113 -1.92 15.53 20.29
CA ALA A 113 -1.34 14.53 21.20
C ALA A 113 -0.79 13.31 20.45
N GLU A 114 -1.51 12.79 19.45
CA GLU A 114 -1.02 11.68 18.61
C GLU A 114 0.23 12.09 17.82
N CYS A 115 0.26 13.31 17.26
CA CYS A 115 1.43 13.81 16.53
C CYS A 115 2.65 13.90 17.46
N GLU A 116 2.49 14.46 18.67
CA GLU A 116 3.55 14.55 19.68
C GLU A 116 4.05 13.17 20.11
N ALA A 117 3.14 12.23 20.38
CA ALA A 117 3.49 10.86 20.73
C ALA A 117 4.29 10.18 19.60
N ILE A 118 3.86 10.30 18.35
CA ILE A 118 4.58 9.74 17.20
C ILE A 118 5.95 10.40 17.01
N ARG A 119 6.05 11.72 17.22
CA ARG A 119 7.32 12.45 17.16
C ARG A 119 8.29 12.01 18.24
N SER A 120 7.80 11.68 19.43
CA SER A 120 8.64 11.18 20.52
C SER A 120 9.31 9.83 20.21
N ILE A 121 8.70 9.02 19.33
CA ILE A 121 9.28 7.77 18.80
C ILE A 121 10.37 8.05 17.75
N GLY A 122 10.37 9.24 17.13
CA GLY A 122 11.35 9.68 16.13
C GLY A 122 10.84 9.66 14.69
N TYR A 123 9.56 9.34 14.45
CA TYR A 123 8.99 9.33 13.10
C TYR A 123 8.86 10.74 12.50
N ASN A 124 9.22 10.87 11.22
CA ASN A 124 9.01 12.08 10.43
C ASN A 124 8.21 11.84 9.13
N ASN A 125 7.75 10.59 8.94
CA ASN A 125 6.98 10.13 7.80
C ASN A 125 5.67 9.52 8.30
N LEU A 126 4.54 10.15 7.97
CA LEU A 126 3.23 9.78 8.46
C LEU A 126 2.31 9.34 7.32
N LEU A 127 1.51 8.30 7.57
CA LEU A 127 0.38 7.90 6.72
C LEU A 127 -0.93 8.18 7.47
N LEU A 128 -1.70 9.16 7.02
CA LEU A 128 -3.04 9.44 7.56
C LEU A 128 -4.06 8.44 7.02
N VAL A 129 -4.85 7.84 7.91
CA VAL A 129 -5.87 6.84 7.54
C VAL A 129 -7.22 7.23 8.12
N THR A 130 -8.28 7.10 7.34
CA THR A 130 -9.65 7.29 7.82
C THR A 130 -10.61 6.26 7.23
N GLY A 131 -11.71 5.99 7.93
CA GLY A 131 -12.92 5.52 7.26
C GLY A 131 -13.46 6.58 6.28
N GLU A 132 -14.37 6.17 5.40
CA GLU A 132 -14.95 7.07 4.39
C GLU A 132 -16.29 7.63 4.85
N HIS A 133 -16.34 8.92 5.18
CA HIS A 133 -17.59 9.59 5.52
C HIS A 133 -17.59 11.05 5.06
N PRO A 134 -18.04 11.37 3.83
CA PRO A 134 -17.82 12.68 3.20
C PRO A 134 -18.24 13.90 4.02
N SER A 135 -19.30 13.81 4.82
CA SER A 135 -19.80 14.94 5.63
C SER A 135 -19.10 15.11 6.99
N LYS A 136 -18.39 14.11 7.49
CA LYS A 136 -17.78 14.12 8.83
C LYS A 136 -16.26 14.01 8.79
N VAL A 137 -15.74 13.23 7.85
CA VAL A 137 -14.32 12.96 7.64
C VAL A 137 -14.04 13.08 6.13
N GLY A 138 -14.41 14.24 5.58
CA GLY A 138 -14.17 14.61 4.19
C GLY A 138 -13.29 15.85 4.07
N MET A 139 -13.38 16.54 2.94
CA MET A 139 -12.48 17.66 2.63
C MET A 139 -12.49 18.79 3.66
N ASN A 140 -13.62 19.08 4.32
CA ASN A 140 -13.66 20.09 5.38
C ASN A 140 -12.78 19.69 6.57
N TYR A 141 -12.79 18.42 6.96
CA TYR A 141 -11.96 17.88 8.02
C TYR A 141 -10.48 17.88 7.61
N PHE A 142 -10.18 17.45 6.38
CA PHE A 142 -8.80 17.46 5.87
C PHE A 142 -8.22 18.87 5.73
N ARG A 143 -9.00 19.83 5.24
CA ARG A 143 -8.62 21.25 5.16
C ARG A 143 -8.25 21.82 6.52
N GLN A 144 -8.98 21.42 7.56
CA GLN A 144 -8.72 21.88 8.92
C GLN A 144 -7.43 21.26 9.50
N TYR A 145 -7.21 19.95 9.33
CA TYR A 145 -6.20 19.24 10.13
C TYR A 145 -4.92 18.82 9.39
N ILE A 146 -4.90 18.75 8.05
CA ILE A 146 -3.65 18.45 7.33
C ILE A 146 -2.59 19.54 7.57
N PRO A 147 -2.90 20.85 7.53
CA PRO A 147 -1.91 21.88 7.84
C PRO A 147 -1.32 21.75 9.25
N LEU A 148 -2.14 21.31 10.22
CA LEU A 148 -1.72 21.07 11.59
C LEU A 148 -0.75 19.89 11.66
N VAL A 149 -1.15 18.73 11.12
CA VAL A 149 -0.31 17.52 11.06
C VAL A 149 1.02 17.81 10.34
N ARG A 150 0.97 18.59 9.25
CA ARG A 150 2.14 18.94 8.45
C ARG A 150 3.25 19.64 9.25
N GLN A 151 2.92 20.37 10.30
CA GLN A 151 3.91 21.04 11.16
C GLN A 151 4.82 20.05 11.90
N TYR A 152 4.36 18.81 12.10
CA TYR A 152 5.09 17.78 12.82
C TYR A 152 5.92 16.88 11.88
N PHE A 153 5.47 16.69 10.63
CA PHE A 153 6.02 15.64 9.75
C PHE A 153 6.51 16.17 8.40
N SER A 154 7.74 15.78 8.05
CA SER A 154 8.39 16.09 6.77
C SER A 154 7.71 15.44 5.55
N SER A 155 7.01 14.33 5.76
CA SER A 155 6.22 13.62 4.75
C SER A 155 4.85 13.27 5.31
N VAL A 156 3.79 13.73 4.65
CA VAL A 156 2.40 13.41 4.97
C VAL A 156 1.76 12.70 3.78
N LEU A 157 1.50 11.42 3.95
CA LEU A 157 0.76 10.58 3.01
C LEU A 157 -0.66 10.37 3.53
N MET A 158 -1.58 9.94 2.66
CA MET A 158 -2.91 9.51 3.11
C MET A 158 -3.41 8.24 2.41
N GLU A 159 -4.18 7.44 3.12
CA GLU A 159 -4.96 6.30 2.62
C GLU A 159 -6.41 6.52 3.08
N VAL A 160 -7.19 7.23 2.24
CA VAL A 160 -8.59 7.63 2.53
C VAL A 160 -9.49 7.39 1.32
N GLN A 161 -10.74 7.88 1.36
CA GLN A 161 -11.63 7.79 0.21
C GLN A 161 -11.06 8.43 -1.06
N PRO A 162 -11.41 7.91 -2.26
CA PRO A 162 -11.16 8.60 -3.52
C PRO A 162 -11.82 9.98 -3.56
N LEU A 163 -11.05 10.99 -4.00
CA LEU A 163 -11.49 12.38 -4.15
C LEU A 163 -11.40 12.83 -5.61
N THR A 164 -11.95 14.01 -5.89
CA THR A 164 -11.85 14.67 -7.19
C THR A 164 -10.46 15.27 -7.42
N ILE A 165 -10.15 15.62 -8.66
CA ILE A 165 -8.88 16.28 -9.03
C ILE A 165 -8.73 17.63 -8.32
N ALA A 166 -9.81 18.41 -8.22
CA ALA A 166 -9.78 19.72 -7.56
C ALA A 166 -9.47 19.59 -6.07
N GLU A 167 -10.06 18.61 -5.41
CA GLU A 167 -9.79 18.30 -4.00
C GLU A 167 -8.35 17.83 -3.80
N TYR A 168 -7.81 16.95 -4.65
CA TYR A 168 -6.40 16.57 -4.55
C TYR A 168 -5.43 17.73 -4.80
N ARG A 169 -5.75 18.65 -5.72
CA ARG A 169 -4.95 19.88 -5.91
C ARG A 169 -4.96 20.76 -4.66
N GLU A 170 -6.10 20.85 -3.99
CA GLU A 170 -6.20 21.55 -2.71
C GLU A 170 -5.37 20.85 -1.62
N LEU A 171 -5.53 19.53 -1.47
CA LEU A 171 -4.78 18.74 -0.50
C LEU A 171 -3.26 18.89 -0.67
N LYS A 172 -2.77 18.88 -1.92
CA LYS A 172 -1.36 19.12 -2.22
C LYS A 172 -0.89 20.49 -1.72
N LYS A 173 -1.67 21.56 -1.99
CA LYS A 173 -1.34 22.93 -1.56
C LYS A 173 -1.26 23.07 -0.04
N ILE A 174 -2.06 22.30 0.70
CA ILE A 174 -2.09 22.36 2.16
C ILE A 174 -1.11 21.36 2.83
N GLY A 175 -0.26 20.68 2.06
CA GLY A 175 0.87 19.91 2.58
C GLY A 175 0.80 18.39 2.42
N LEU A 176 -0.14 17.86 1.61
CA LEU A 176 -0.15 16.44 1.28
C LEU A 176 0.90 16.08 0.22
N ASP A 177 1.77 15.13 0.52
CA ASP A 177 2.83 14.66 -0.39
C ASP A 177 2.37 13.48 -1.26
N GLY A 178 1.51 12.60 -0.75
CA GLY A 178 1.16 11.38 -1.46
C GLY A 178 -0.12 10.69 -1.01
N VAL A 179 -0.63 9.83 -1.87
CA VAL A 179 -1.86 9.06 -1.63
C VAL A 179 -1.62 7.60 -1.95
N LEU A 180 -1.95 6.72 -1.00
CA LEU A 180 -2.02 5.27 -1.22
C LEU A 180 -3.48 4.91 -1.50
N VAL A 181 -3.74 4.24 -2.62
CA VAL A 181 -5.08 3.77 -2.97
C VAL A 181 -4.99 2.35 -3.52
N TYR A 182 -5.52 1.40 -2.74
CA TYR A 182 -5.56 0.00 -3.17
C TYR A 182 -6.87 -0.26 -3.89
N GLN A 183 -6.79 -0.83 -5.10
CA GLN A 183 -8.00 -1.24 -5.83
C GLN A 183 -8.74 -2.37 -5.09
N GLU A 184 -8.10 -2.98 -4.09
CA GLU A 184 -8.57 -4.14 -3.31
C GLU A 184 -8.61 -5.41 -4.14
N THR A 185 -9.35 -5.41 -5.24
CA THR A 185 -9.25 -6.40 -6.30
C THR A 185 -9.62 -5.75 -7.63
N TYR A 186 -8.88 -6.10 -8.68
CA TYR A 186 -9.18 -5.73 -10.05
C TYR A 186 -10.21 -6.69 -10.69
N HIS A 187 -10.72 -7.70 -9.98
CA HIS A 187 -11.83 -8.51 -10.47
C HIS A 187 -13.16 -7.85 -10.12
N GLN A 188 -13.76 -7.13 -11.09
CA GLN A 188 -14.99 -6.36 -10.87
C GLN A 188 -16.15 -7.16 -10.22
N PRO A 189 -16.47 -8.41 -10.64
CA PRO A 189 -17.51 -9.20 -9.97
C PRO A 189 -17.21 -9.46 -8.48
N THR A 190 -15.98 -9.84 -8.14
CA THR A 190 -15.56 -10.02 -6.73
C THR A 190 -15.55 -8.70 -5.98
N TYR A 191 -15.15 -7.61 -6.62
CA TYR A 191 -15.23 -6.28 -6.01
C TYR A 191 -16.66 -5.96 -5.57
N GLN A 192 -17.66 -6.20 -6.42
CA GLN A 192 -19.07 -5.96 -6.10
C GLN A 192 -19.58 -6.86 -4.97
N GLN A 193 -19.08 -8.09 -4.86
CA GLN A 193 -19.44 -9.00 -3.75
C GLN A 193 -18.95 -8.51 -2.38
N HIS A 194 -17.90 -7.69 -2.35
CA HIS A 194 -17.28 -7.25 -1.10
C HIS A 194 -17.55 -5.79 -0.76
N HIS A 195 -18.01 -4.98 -1.72
CA HIS A 195 -18.39 -3.58 -1.52
C HIS A 195 -19.91 -3.46 -1.69
N LEU A 196 -20.63 -3.60 -0.58
CA LEU A 196 -22.07 -3.82 -0.57
C LEU A 196 -22.87 -2.52 -0.52
N ARG A 197 -22.29 -1.45 0.04
CA ARG A 197 -22.91 -0.12 0.18
C ARG A 197 -21.85 0.99 0.20
N GLY A 198 -22.26 2.19 -0.16
CA GLY A 198 -21.46 3.41 -0.09
C GLY A 198 -20.72 3.74 -1.40
N LYS A 199 -19.94 4.82 -1.41
CA LYS A 199 -19.24 5.28 -2.62
C LYS A 199 -18.15 4.32 -3.08
N LYS A 200 -17.61 3.49 -2.19
CA LYS A 200 -16.63 2.46 -2.56
C LYS A 200 -17.22 1.37 -3.46
N GLN A 201 -18.54 1.28 -3.65
CA GLN A 201 -19.12 0.36 -4.65
C GLN A 201 -18.75 0.71 -6.09
N ASP A 202 -18.45 1.99 -6.35
CA ASP A 202 -18.07 2.45 -7.68
C ASP A 202 -16.64 2.00 -8.00
N PHE A 203 -16.57 0.85 -8.68
CA PHE A 203 -15.33 0.21 -9.10
C PHE A 203 -14.47 1.14 -9.97
N PHE A 204 -15.08 1.80 -10.96
CA PHE A 204 -14.36 2.63 -11.93
C PHE A 204 -13.94 3.96 -11.32
N TRP A 205 -14.78 4.56 -10.46
CA TRP A 205 -14.37 5.72 -9.68
C TRP A 205 -13.12 5.41 -8.86
N ARG A 206 -13.05 4.25 -8.19
CA ARG A 206 -11.85 3.83 -7.46
C ARG A 206 -10.66 3.55 -8.40
N LEU A 207 -10.88 2.83 -9.50
CA LEU A 207 -9.86 2.48 -10.50
C LEU A 207 -9.18 3.71 -11.09
N GLU A 208 -9.94 4.78 -11.33
CA GLU A 208 -9.46 6.04 -11.92
C GLU A 208 -8.78 6.97 -10.91
N THR A 209 -8.74 6.61 -9.61
CA THR A 209 -8.12 7.45 -8.58
C THR A 209 -6.66 7.78 -8.88
N PRO A 210 -5.79 6.81 -9.26
CA PRO A 210 -4.41 7.09 -9.63
C PRO A 210 -4.25 8.07 -10.81
N ASP A 211 -5.16 8.02 -11.80
CA ASP A 211 -5.22 9.02 -12.87
C ASP A 211 -5.52 10.42 -12.32
N ARG A 212 -6.50 10.54 -11.43
CA ARG A 212 -6.85 11.82 -10.78
C ARG A 212 -5.70 12.37 -9.93
N LEU A 213 -4.97 11.50 -9.23
CA LEU A 213 -3.78 11.86 -8.45
C LEU A 213 -2.66 12.40 -9.35
N GLY A 214 -2.38 11.72 -10.46
CA GLY A 214 -1.41 12.16 -11.46
C GLY A 214 -1.78 13.50 -12.09
N GLN A 215 -3.05 13.72 -12.43
CA GLN A 215 -3.55 15.00 -12.98
C GLN A 215 -3.58 16.14 -11.96
N ALA A 216 -3.70 15.82 -10.67
CA ALA A 216 -3.56 16.77 -9.58
C ALA A 216 -2.10 17.10 -9.26
N GLY A 217 -1.16 16.32 -9.79
CA GLY A 217 0.27 16.50 -9.57
C GLY A 217 0.74 16.02 -8.20
N ILE A 218 0.06 15.05 -7.58
CA ILE A 218 0.49 14.45 -6.30
C ILE A 218 1.87 13.79 -6.45
N ASP A 219 2.77 13.99 -5.49
CA ASP A 219 4.18 13.60 -5.65
C ASP A 219 4.40 12.09 -5.51
N LYS A 220 3.56 11.39 -4.74
CA LYS A 220 3.63 9.93 -4.58
C LYS A 220 2.26 9.26 -4.70
N ILE A 221 2.19 8.19 -5.49
CA ILE A 221 0.99 7.38 -5.71
C ILE A 221 1.29 5.93 -5.33
N GLY A 222 0.61 5.43 -4.31
CA GLY A 222 0.70 4.03 -3.90
C GLY A 222 -0.40 3.18 -4.47
N LEU A 223 -0.03 2.01 -4.98
CA LEU A 223 -0.93 1.01 -5.54
C LEU A 223 -0.84 -0.29 -4.74
N GLY A 224 -1.88 -1.11 -4.87
CA GLY A 224 -1.93 -2.43 -4.26
C GLY A 224 -3.26 -3.10 -4.51
N ALA A 225 -3.29 -4.40 -4.22
CA ALA A 225 -4.50 -5.21 -4.15
C ALA A 225 -4.49 -6.01 -2.84
N LEU A 226 -5.66 -6.18 -2.22
CA LEU A 226 -5.82 -6.91 -0.98
C LEU A 226 -5.78 -8.41 -1.28
N ILE A 227 -4.64 -9.04 -0.99
CA ILE A 227 -4.41 -10.44 -1.29
C ILE A 227 -5.36 -11.31 -0.47
N GLY A 228 -6.09 -12.16 -1.17
CA GLY A 228 -7.11 -13.04 -0.61
C GLY A 228 -8.54 -12.54 -0.77
N LEU A 229 -8.76 -11.34 -1.35
CA LEU A 229 -10.11 -10.89 -1.66
C LEU A 229 -10.68 -11.61 -2.89
N SER A 230 -9.87 -11.75 -3.95
CA SER A 230 -10.18 -12.59 -5.10
C SER A 230 -9.61 -14.00 -4.96
N ASN A 231 -10.08 -14.91 -5.81
CA ASN A 231 -9.58 -16.27 -5.89
C ASN A 231 -8.24 -16.38 -6.65
N ASN A 232 -7.70 -15.29 -7.20
CA ASN A 232 -6.47 -15.32 -7.98
C ASN A 232 -5.63 -14.05 -7.80
N TRP A 233 -4.78 -14.07 -6.76
CA TRP A 233 -3.86 -12.98 -6.45
C TRP A 233 -2.88 -12.68 -7.59
N ARG A 234 -2.52 -13.67 -8.43
CA ARG A 234 -1.58 -13.47 -9.54
C ARG A 234 -2.18 -12.54 -10.60
N VAL A 235 -3.46 -12.71 -10.91
CA VAL A 235 -4.15 -11.83 -11.87
C VAL A 235 -4.37 -10.44 -11.29
N ASP A 236 -4.73 -10.32 -10.01
CA ASP A 236 -4.80 -9.01 -9.33
C ASP A 236 -3.47 -8.26 -9.44
N TYR A 237 -2.35 -8.91 -9.12
CA TYR A 237 -1.05 -8.26 -9.14
C TYR A 237 -0.46 -8.07 -10.54
N TYR A 238 -0.86 -8.89 -11.52
CA TYR A 238 -0.61 -8.56 -12.93
C TYR A 238 -1.29 -7.24 -13.31
N GLN A 239 -2.54 -7.02 -12.87
CA GLN A 239 -3.26 -5.78 -13.14
C GLN A 239 -2.67 -4.59 -12.37
N VAL A 240 -2.18 -4.79 -11.14
CA VAL A 240 -1.37 -3.77 -10.43
C VAL A 240 -0.15 -3.38 -11.25
N ALA A 241 0.59 -4.36 -11.79
CA ALA A 241 1.77 -4.12 -12.62
C ALA A 241 1.41 -3.38 -13.93
N SER A 242 0.32 -3.77 -14.58
CA SER A 242 -0.21 -3.08 -15.77
C SER A 242 -0.57 -1.62 -15.47
N HIS A 243 -1.24 -1.38 -14.34
CA HIS A 243 -1.62 -0.04 -13.90
C HIS A 243 -0.40 0.82 -13.59
N LEU A 244 0.59 0.28 -12.89
CA LEU A 244 1.87 0.93 -12.64
C LEU A 244 2.55 1.36 -13.95
N PHE A 245 2.63 0.47 -14.94
CA PHE A 245 3.28 0.75 -16.23
C PHE A 245 2.57 1.85 -17.01
N TYR A 246 1.25 1.85 -16.99
CA TYR A 246 0.46 2.93 -17.58
C TYR A 246 0.76 4.27 -16.88
N LEU A 247 0.72 4.30 -15.55
CA LEU A 247 0.93 5.51 -14.77
C LEU A 247 2.34 6.07 -14.96
N GLN A 248 3.37 5.24 -14.91
CA GLN A 248 4.76 5.68 -15.11
C GLN A 248 4.99 6.34 -16.47
N LYS A 249 4.29 5.89 -17.51
CA LYS A 249 4.36 6.51 -18.85
C LYS A 249 3.63 7.86 -18.88
N LYS A 250 2.45 7.94 -18.27
CA LYS A 250 1.57 9.12 -18.37
C LYS A 250 1.92 10.22 -17.36
N TYR A 251 2.29 9.85 -16.14
CA TYR A 251 2.53 10.74 -15.00
C TYR A 251 3.95 10.58 -14.43
N TRP A 252 4.95 10.63 -15.31
CA TRP A 252 6.36 10.42 -14.99
C TRP A 252 6.96 11.33 -13.88
N LYS A 253 6.27 12.42 -13.52
CA LYS A 253 6.67 13.34 -12.43
C LYS A 253 6.30 12.82 -11.04
N SER A 254 5.43 11.82 -10.94
CA SER A 254 5.05 11.21 -9.67
C SER A 254 5.95 10.00 -9.35
N ARG A 255 6.23 9.80 -8.06
CA ARG A 255 6.84 8.58 -7.52
C ARG A 255 5.76 7.53 -7.29
N TYR A 256 6.13 6.25 -7.32
CA TYR A 256 5.20 5.14 -7.12
C TYR A 256 5.66 4.20 -6.00
N SER A 257 4.70 3.60 -5.31
CA SER A 257 4.93 2.51 -4.36
C SER A 257 3.95 1.38 -4.57
N ILE A 258 4.37 0.14 -4.33
CA ILE A 258 3.51 -1.05 -4.32
C ILE A 258 3.46 -1.60 -2.90
N SER A 259 2.25 -1.83 -2.42
CA SER A 259 1.98 -2.51 -1.14
C SER A 259 1.43 -3.91 -1.39
N PHE A 260 1.71 -4.82 -0.46
CA PHE A 260 1.31 -6.23 -0.52
C PHE A 260 0.39 -6.67 0.63
N PRO A 261 -0.74 -5.97 0.91
CA PRO A 261 -1.55 -6.28 2.07
C PRO A 261 -2.26 -7.63 1.91
N ARG A 262 -2.03 -8.57 2.85
CA ARG A 262 -2.86 -9.77 3.00
C ARG A 262 -4.10 -9.48 3.85
N ILE A 263 -5.21 -10.17 3.57
CA ILE A 263 -6.36 -10.18 4.47
C ILE A 263 -5.90 -10.60 5.87
N ARG A 264 -6.37 -9.87 6.87
CA ARG A 264 -6.17 -10.14 8.30
C ARG A 264 -7.52 -10.22 8.99
N ALA A 265 -7.57 -10.93 10.10
CA ALA A 265 -8.78 -11.01 10.91
C ALA A 265 -9.21 -9.62 11.38
N CYS A 266 -10.52 -9.38 11.36
CA CYS A 266 -11.17 -8.18 11.90
C CYS A 266 -12.60 -8.54 12.30
N ILE A 267 -13.28 -7.64 13.02
CA ILE A 267 -14.71 -7.79 13.28
C ILE A 267 -15.48 -7.81 11.95
N GLY A 268 -16.39 -8.78 11.82
CA GLY A 268 -17.19 -8.99 10.61
C GLY A 268 -16.38 -9.48 9.40
N GLY A 269 -15.11 -9.84 9.59
CA GLY A 269 -14.22 -10.24 8.49
C GLY A 269 -14.59 -11.56 7.83
N ILE A 270 -13.99 -11.80 6.67
CA ILE A 270 -14.18 -13.00 5.85
C ILE A 270 -12.96 -13.93 5.93
N GLN A 271 -13.16 -15.18 5.52
CA GLN A 271 -12.05 -16.04 5.14
C GLN A 271 -11.51 -15.63 3.77
N PRO A 272 -10.18 -15.62 3.57
CA PRO A 272 -9.58 -15.34 2.27
C PRO A 272 -10.05 -16.32 1.19
N ALA A 273 -10.46 -15.79 0.03
CA ALA A 273 -10.83 -16.56 -1.15
C ALA A 273 -9.62 -17.22 -1.84
N SER A 274 -8.42 -16.68 -1.61
CA SER A 274 -7.15 -17.31 -1.95
C SER A 274 -6.13 -17.10 -0.83
N THR A 275 -5.37 -18.15 -0.51
CA THR A 275 -4.23 -18.04 0.41
C THR A 275 -2.96 -17.87 -0.42
N ILE A 276 -2.19 -16.82 -0.11
CA ILE A 276 -0.80 -16.71 -0.56
C ILE A 276 0.09 -17.18 0.58
N HIS A 277 0.91 -18.20 0.32
CA HIS A 277 1.89 -18.65 1.30
C HIS A 277 3.12 -17.74 1.30
N GLU A 278 3.95 -17.81 2.33
CA GLU A 278 5.09 -16.90 2.49
C GLU A 278 6.05 -16.96 1.29
N ALA A 279 6.38 -18.15 0.78
CA ALA A 279 7.23 -18.31 -0.40
C ALA A 279 6.65 -17.64 -1.66
N GLU A 280 5.34 -17.73 -1.87
CA GLU A 280 4.67 -17.04 -2.99
C GLU A 280 4.63 -15.52 -2.80
N LEU A 281 4.53 -15.05 -1.55
CA LEU A 281 4.64 -13.63 -1.24
C LEU A 281 6.07 -13.11 -1.49
N VAL A 282 7.10 -13.87 -1.10
CA VAL A 282 8.49 -13.57 -1.48
C VAL A 282 8.62 -13.51 -3.01
N GLN A 283 8.10 -14.51 -3.71
CA GLN A 283 8.12 -14.58 -5.16
C GLN A 283 7.51 -13.32 -5.80
N LEU A 284 6.31 -12.93 -5.35
CA LEU A 284 5.61 -11.75 -5.86
C LEU A 284 6.40 -10.45 -5.62
N ILE A 285 6.90 -10.24 -4.40
CA ILE A 285 7.64 -9.01 -4.05
C ILE A 285 8.94 -8.94 -4.86
N CYS A 286 9.68 -10.04 -4.97
CA CYS A 286 10.90 -10.10 -5.77
C CYS A 286 10.60 -9.91 -7.26
N ALA A 287 9.52 -10.49 -7.80
CA ALA A 287 9.10 -10.28 -9.18
C ALA A 287 8.82 -8.80 -9.47
N PHE A 288 8.20 -8.06 -8.54
CA PHE A 288 8.00 -6.62 -8.68
C PHE A 288 9.32 -5.84 -8.69
N ARG A 289 10.30 -6.22 -7.86
CA ARG A 289 11.63 -5.60 -7.89
C ARG A 289 12.34 -5.82 -9.21
N LEU A 290 12.22 -7.01 -9.81
CA LEU A 290 12.77 -7.29 -11.15
C LEU A 290 12.03 -6.50 -12.24
N LEU A 291 10.70 -6.39 -12.13
CA LEU A 291 9.87 -5.68 -13.10
C LEU A 291 10.12 -4.16 -13.09
N ALA A 292 10.14 -3.56 -11.91
CA ALA A 292 10.22 -2.12 -11.71
C ALA A 292 11.25 -1.77 -10.61
N PRO A 293 12.56 -1.84 -10.92
CA PRO A 293 13.63 -1.69 -9.92
C PRO A 293 13.57 -0.40 -9.10
N GLU A 294 13.03 0.66 -9.69
CA GLU A 294 12.96 2.01 -9.12
C GLU A 294 11.81 2.22 -8.13
N VAL A 295 10.85 1.30 -8.08
CA VAL A 295 9.60 1.48 -7.32
C VAL A 295 9.80 1.12 -5.86
N GLU A 296 9.19 1.89 -4.97
CA GLU A 296 9.21 1.59 -3.56
C GLU A 296 8.31 0.38 -3.26
N LEU A 297 8.84 -0.61 -2.53
CA LEU A 297 8.09 -1.78 -2.09
C LEU A 297 7.84 -1.67 -0.59
N SER A 298 6.55 -1.57 -0.24
CA SER A 298 6.08 -1.30 1.11
C SER A 298 5.54 -2.55 1.77
N LEU A 299 5.94 -2.78 3.02
CA LEU A 299 5.41 -3.84 3.87
C LEU A 299 4.86 -3.27 5.18
N SER A 300 3.73 -3.81 5.64
CA SER A 300 3.04 -3.35 6.85
C SER A 300 3.12 -4.38 7.98
N THR A 301 2.64 -4.01 9.16
CA THR A 301 2.52 -4.88 10.34
C THR A 301 1.45 -5.98 10.21
N ARG A 302 0.84 -6.15 9.03
CA ARG A 302 -0.01 -7.32 8.68
C ARG A 302 0.79 -8.63 8.65
N GLU A 303 2.09 -8.53 8.43
CA GLU A 303 2.99 -9.66 8.24
C GLU A 303 3.66 -10.09 9.55
N SER A 304 3.97 -11.39 9.66
CA SER A 304 4.56 -11.97 10.88
C SER A 304 5.96 -11.41 11.15
N PRO A 305 6.42 -11.38 12.41
CA PRO A 305 7.81 -11.06 12.74
C PRO A 305 8.82 -11.89 11.94
N PHE A 306 8.58 -13.20 11.84
CA PHE A 306 9.43 -14.12 11.09
C PHE A 306 9.55 -13.73 9.61
N PHE A 307 8.43 -13.49 8.92
CA PHE A 307 8.45 -13.10 7.51
C PHE A 307 9.16 -11.76 7.32
N ARG A 308 8.83 -10.78 8.17
CA ARG A 308 9.38 -9.43 8.10
C ARG A 308 10.89 -9.41 8.27
N ASP A 309 11.41 -10.12 9.27
CA ASP A 309 12.85 -10.15 9.55
C ASP A 309 13.64 -10.74 8.37
N ASN A 310 13.07 -11.67 7.62
CA ASN A 310 13.71 -12.31 6.47
C ASN A 310 13.54 -11.54 5.14
N ILE A 311 12.40 -10.87 4.91
CA ILE A 311 12.15 -10.15 3.65
C ILE A 311 12.77 -8.75 3.61
N ILE A 312 12.98 -8.13 4.78
CA ILE A 312 13.60 -6.79 4.92
C ILE A 312 15.00 -6.74 4.27
N PRO A 313 15.97 -7.61 4.63
CA PRO A 313 17.30 -7.58 3.99
C PRO A 313 17.27 -7.95 2.50
N LEU A 314 16.20 -8.63 2.07
CA LEU A 314 16.06 -9.08 0.70
C LEU A 314 15.63 -7.95 -0.23
N VAL A 315 14.46 -7.34 -0.03
CA VAL A 315 13.82 -6.57 -1.11
C VAL A 315 12.97 -5.36 -0.66
N ILE A 316 12.52 -5.35 0.59
CA ILE A 316 11.72 -4.25 1.13
C ILE A 316 12.59 -3.02 1.40
N ASN A 317 12.07 -1.85 1.02
CA ASN A 317 12.76 -0.58 1.21
C ASN A 317 11.87 0.49 1.89
N ASN A 318 10.60 0.17 2.20
CA ASN A 318 9.72 0.99 3.02
C ASN A 318 8.86 0.10 3.93
N LEU A 319 8.74 0.44 5.21
CA LEU A 319 8.20 -0.45 6.24
C LEU A 319 7.44 0.31 7.32
N SER A 320 6.23 -0.15 7.69
CA SER A 320 5.57 0.37 8.90
C SER A 320 6.04 -0.37 10.15
N ALA A 321 6.32 0.32 11.26
CA ALA A 321 6.68 -0.34 12.52
C ALA A 321 5.99 0.35 13.72
N GLY A 322 5.82 -0.38 14.83
CA GLY A 322 5.09 0.12 16.01
C GLY A 322 3.68 0.63 15.71
N SER A 323 3.02 0.07 14.69
CA SER A 323 1.77 0.61 14.16
C SER A 323 0.62 0.43 15.15
N ARG A 324 -0.30 1.40 15.15
CA ARG A 324 -1.60 1.34 15.82
C ARG A 324 -2.68 1.49 14.77
N THR A 325 -3.59 0.54 14.69
CA THR A 325 -4.59 0.40 13.62
C THR A 325 -5.97 0.94 14.02
N GLN A 326 -6.03 1.68 15.13
CA GLN A 326 -7.21 2.32 15.69
C GLN A 326 -7.01 3.83 15.88
N PRO A 327 -8.08 4.65 15.86
CA PRO A 327 -7.94 6.09 16.13
C PRO A 327 -7.51 6.39 17.57
N GLY A 328 -6.48 7.21 17.72
CA GLY A 328 -6.00 7.66 19.04
C GLY A 328 -5.12 6.65 19.76
N GLY A 329 -4.41 5.79 19.02
CA GLY A 329 -3.68 4.65 19.57
C GLY A 329 -2.25 4.93 20.05
N TYR A 330 -1.68 6.13 19.81
CA TYR A 330 -0.29 6.44 20.15
C TYR A 330 -0.16 7.22 21.46
N ALA A 331 -0.95 8.26 21.66
CA ALA A 331 -0.93 9.12 22.84
C ALA A 331 -1.71 8.51 24.00
N ASN A 332 -2.76 7.73 23.69
CA ASN A 332 -3.65 7.14 24.69
C ASN A 332 -3.79 5.63 24.45
N ASN A 333 -3.73 4.83 25.51
CA ASN A 333 -4.07 3.40 25.46
C ASN A 333 -5.59 3.14 25.42
N HIS A 334 -6.39 4.12 24.96
CA HIS A 334 -7.84 3.96 24.89
C HIS A 334 -8.22 2.94 23.81
N GLN A 335 -9.12 2.02 24.17
CA GLN A 335 -9.62 0.97 23.29
C GLN A 335 -10.63 1.55 22.28
N ALA A 336 -10.14 2.04 21.15
CA ALA A 336 -10.92 2.07 19.92
C ALA A 336 -10.68 0.77 19.14
N LEU A 337 -11.67 0.30 18.38
CA LEU A 337 -11.49 -0.90 17.57
C LEU A 337 -10.46 -0.65 16.46
N GLU A 338 -9.55 -1.59 16.30
CA GLU A 338 -8.63 -1.67 15.16
C GLU A 338 -9.33 -1.98 13.84
N GLN A 339 -8.77 -1.49 12.73
CA GLN A 339 -9.25 -1.83 11.39
C GLN A 339 -9.05 -3.33 11.07
N PHE A 340 -7.93 -3.88 11.53
CA PHE A 340 -7.53 -5.28 11.38
C PHE A 340 -6.52 -5.63 12.48
N ALA A 341 -6.42 -6.92 12.79
CA ALA A 341 -5.46 -7.46 13.74
C ALA A 341 -4.03 -7.37 13.21
N ILE A 342 -3.20 -6.64 13.94
CA ILE A 342 -1.74 -6.56 13.73
C ILE A 342 -1.12 -7.93 13.97
N TYR A 343 -0.14 -8.33 13.14
CA TYR A 343 0.61 -9.57 13.34
C TYR A 343 2.00 -9.35 13.93
N ASP A 344 2.58 -8.18 13.72
CA ASP A 344 3.84 -7.78 14.34
C ASP A 344 3.63 -6.50 15.16
N ASP A 345 3.58 -6.69 16.47
CA ASP A 345 3.34 -5.67 17.50
C ASP A 345 4.63 -5.13 18.12
N ARG A 346 5.80 -5.53 17.60
CA ARG A 346 7.10 -5.05 18.08
C ARG A 346 7.21 -3.53 17.89
N SER A 347 7.90 -2.90 18.84
CA SER A 347 8.14 -1.46 18.83
C SER A 347 8.99 -1.04 17.62
N ALA A 348 8.92 0.23 17.24
CA ALA A 348 9.69 0.77 16.14
C ALA A 348 11.21 0.65 16.38
N GLU A 349 11.67 0.80 17.62
CA GLU A 349 13.08 0.63 18.02
C GLU A 349 13.53 -0.82 17.87
N THR A 350 12.65 -1.78 18.16
CA THR A 350 12.93 -3.20 17.99
C THR A 350 13.12 -3.53 16.52
N ILE A 351 12.22 -3.05 15.65
CA ILE A 351 12.34 -3.21 14.20
C ILE A 351 13.60 -2.51 13.66
N ALA A 352 13.92 -1.32 14.17
CA ALA A 352 15.15 -0.64 13.79
C ALA A 352 16.42 -1.44 14.14
N LYS A 353 16.44 -2.12 15.30
CA LYS A 353 17.53 -3.04 15.66
C LYS A 353 17.59 -4.24 14.72
N VAL A 354 16.46 -4.82 14.30
CA VAL A 354 16.42 -5.89 13.29
C VAL A 354 17.07 -5.42 11.99
N ILE A 355 16.70 -4.22 11.51
CA ILE A 355 17.27 -3.62 10.29
C ILE A 355 18.78 -3.44 10.43
N ILE A 356 19.26 -2.89 11.55
CA ILE A 356 20.69 -2.68 11.83
C ILE A 356 21.45 -4.01 11.87
N ASN A 357 20.92 -5.01 12.58
CA ASN A 357 21.53 -6.34 12.70
C ASN A 357 21.61 -7.06 11.35
N ALA A 358 20.73 -6.73 10.41
CA ALA A 358 20.76 -7.23 9.04
C ALA A 358 21.72 -6.44 8.11
N GLY A 359 22.52 -5.50 8.65
CA GLY A 359 23.48 -4.69 7.90
C GLY A 359 22.84 -3.53 7.12
N LEU A 360 21.60 -3.15 7.48
CA LEU A 360 20.85 -2.09 6.82
C LEU A 360 20.69 -0.86 7.73
N GLN A 361 20.33 0.28 7.13
CA GLN A 361 20.13 1.55 7.81
C GLN A 361 18.63 1.89 7.88
N PRO A 362 18.02 1.93 9.08
CA PRO A 362 16.67 2.46 9.23
C PRO A 362 16.67 3.98 8.99
N VAL A 363 15.72 4.47 8.19
CA VAL A 363 15.56 5.89 7.85
C VAL A 363 14.22 6.39 8.36
N TRP A 364 14.26 7.31 9.34
CA TRP A 364 13.08 7.80 10.05
C TRP A 364 12.46 9.08 9.45
N LYS A 365 13.13 9.68 8.46
CA LYS A 365 12.74 10.93 7.80
C LYS A 365 12.94 10.88 6.29
N ASP A 366 12.02 11.48 5.53
CA ASP A 366 12.14 11.60 4.06
C ASP A 366 13.00 12.81 3.66
N TRP A 367 12.74 13.98 4.26
CA TRP A 367 13.45 15.22 3.92
C TRP A 367 14.17 15.82 5.12
N ASP A 368 15.35 16.40 4.88
CA ASP A 368 16.08 17.16 5.89
C ASP A 368 15.70 18.63 5.82
N ASN A 369 15.32 19.23 6.95
CA ASN A 369 14.92 20.64 7.02
C ASN A 369 16.04 21.58 6.53
N HIS A 370 17.31 21.18 6.62
CA HIS A 370 18.45 21.96 6.12
C HIS A 370 18.53 22.04 4.58
N LEU A 371 17.88 21.11 3.87
CA LEU A 371 17.84 21.09 2.40
C LEU A 371 16.64 21.87 1.84
N GLY A 372 15.89 22.55 2.72
CA GLY A 372 14.78 23.44 2.40
C GLY A 372 13.49 22.71 2.05
N ARG A 373 12.38 23.17 2.61
CA ARG A 373 11.03 23.05 2.06
C ARG A 373 10.29 24.34 2.35
#